data_AF-A0A7W1RCQ1-F1
#
_entry.id   AF-A0A7W1RCQ1-F1
#
_cell.length_a   1.000
_cell.length_b   1.000
_cell.length_c   1.000
_cell.angle_alpha   90.00
_cell.angle_beta   90.00
_cell.angle_gamma   90.00
#
_symmetry.space_group_name_H-M   'P 1'
#
loop_
_entity.id
_entity.type
_entity.pdbx_description
1 polymer ?
#
loop_
_entity_poly.entity_id
_entity_poly.type
_entity_poly.pdbx_seq_one_letter_code
_entity_poly.pdbx_strand_id
1 'polypeptide(L)'
;MSAAAPPSSPGEERDGPQNIATAITEVSERATLLVREEIELAKAEITEKATKLVKGAIVGAAAGVFFLMALIFVLVGFAWLLYYYLPGSQFAYFWGFFAMGAILVLLGALAGLIAAKAVKRGSPPVPSMAIEEARKIREAVSSTPAAGGATPPTPPPAAHASATPQPAAAPGAES
;
A
#
# COMPACT_ATOMS: atom_id res chain seq x y z
N MET A 1 -0.34 91.18 -3.58
CA MET A 1 0.46 89.98 -3.87
C MET A 1 0.81 89.31 -2.54
N SER A 2 0.21 88.17 -2.22
CA SER A 2 0.92 86.92 -1.90
C SER A 2 -0.10 85.90 -1.39
N ALA A 3 -0.24 84.80 -2.11
CA ALA A 3 -1.05 83.65 -1.74
C ALA A 3 -0.29 82.80 -0.71
N ALA A 4 -0.97 82.27 0.30
CA ALA A 4 -0.44 81.24 1.19
C ALA A 4 -1.17 79.91 0.89
N ALA A 5 -0.38 78.86 0.68
CA ALA A 5 -0.77 77.54 0.21
C ALA A 5 -1.65 76.76 1.22
N PRO A 6 -2.49 75.81 0.75
CA PRO A 6 -3.20 74.89 1.63
C PRO A 6 -2.24 73.83 2.23
N PRO A 7 -2.50 73.34 3.45
CA PRO A 7 -1.77 72.21 4.02
C PRO A 7 -2.07 70.92 3.23
N SER A 8 -1.00 70.26 2.79
CA SER A 8 -1.03 68.95 2.13
C SER A 8 -1.62 67.88 3.05
N SER A 9 -2.62 67.15 2.53
CA SER A 9 -3.25 65.99 3.16
C SER A 9 -2.19 64.95 3.61
N PRO A 10 -2.32 64.34 4.80
CA PRO A 10 -1.52 63.19 5.20
C PRO A 10 -2.13 61.92 4.58
N GLY A 11 -1.93 61.77 3.29
CA GLY A 11 -2.27 60.56 2.55
C GLY A 11 -1.29 60.44 1.40
N GLU A 12 -0.27 59.60 1.57
CA GLU A 12 0.38 58.80 0.52
C GLU A 12 1.46 57.92 1.18
N GLU A 13 1.18 56.62 1.27
CA GLU A 13 2.10 55.52 0.96
C GLU A 13 3.41 55.36 1.76
N ARG A 14 3.33 54.60 2.86
CA ARG A 14 4.42 53.69 3.26
C ARG A 14 4.30 52.36 2.49
N ASP A 15 4.17 52.42 1.17
CA ASP A 15 4.02 51.24 0.30
C ASP A 15 5.39 50.65 -0.08
N GLY A 16 6.17 50.31 0.94
CA GLY A 16 7.55 49.83 0.79
C GLY A 16 7.71 48.32 1.02
N PRO A 17 8.92 47.76 0.80
CA PRO A 17 9.28 46.35 1.02
C PRO A 17 8.88 45.75 2.38
N GLN A 18 8.55 46.59 3.36
CA GLN A 18 7.96 46.20 4.65
C GLN A 18 6.58 45.54 4.49
N ASN A 19 5.74 46.01 3.57
CA ASN A 19 4.40 45.48 3.32
C ASN A 19 4.47 44.08 2.67
N ILE A 20 5.45 43.88 1.77
CA ILE A 20 5.75 42.57 1.15
C ILE A 20 6.30 41.59 2.20
N ALA A 21 7.22 42.04 3.06
CA ALA A 21 7.73 41.21 4.16
C ALA A 21 6.63 40.77 5.13
N THR A 22 5.68 41.65 5.44
CA THR A 22 4.49 41.32 6.26
C THR A 22 3.58 40.31 5.54
N ALA A 23 3.29 40.49 4.25
CA ALA A 23 2.46 39.57 3.49
C ALA A 23 3.07 38.16 3.36
N ILE A 24 4.39 38.06 3.16
CA ILE A 24 5.09 36.77 3.11
C ILE A 24 5.01 36.07 4.47
N THR A 25 5.16 36.83 5.57
CA THR A 25 5.04 36.28 6.93
C THR A 25 3.64 35.74 7.18
N GLU A 26 2.61 36.49 6.78
CA GLU A 26 1.21 36.08 6.92
C GLU A 26 0.87 34.84 6.08
N VAL A 27 1.35 34.76 4.83
CA VAL A 27 1.18 33.58 3.98
C VAL A 27 1.90 32.37 4.57
N SER A 28 3.13 32.55 5.10
CA SER A 28 3.89 31.49 5.76
C SER A 28 3.19 30.97 7.01
N GLU A 29 2.60 31.87 7.80
CA GLU A 29 1.83 31.52 9.00
C GLU A 29 0.57 30.74 8.64
N ARG A 30 -0.19 31.20 7.62
CA ARG A 30 -1.35 30.49 7.09
C ARG A 30 -0.98 29.12 6.51
N ALA A 31 0.11 29.01 5.77
CA ALA A 31 0.60 27.73 5.23
C ALA A 31 0.96 26.76 6.36
N THR A 32 1.58 27.25 7.44
CA THR A 32 1.91 26.44 8.62
C THR A 32 0.65 25.95 9.35
N LEU A 33 -0.38 26.80 9.45
CA LEU A 33 -1.68 26.43 10.00
C LEU A 33 -2.34 25.31 9.19
N LEU A 34 -2.40 25.43 7.85
CA LEU A 34 -2.98 24.40 6.99
C LEU A 34 -2.28 23.05 7.12
N VAL A 35 -0.94 23.05 7.12
CA VAL A 35 -0.17 21.81 7.28
C VAL A 35 -0.48 21.15 8.63
N ARG A 36 -0.61 21.95 9.69
CA ARG A 36 -0.97 21.43 11.01
C ARG A 36 -2.40 20.87 11.03
N GLU A 37 -3.35 21.54 10.40
CA GLU A 37 -4.73 21.07 10.28
C GLU A 37 -4.82 19.75 9.51
N GLU A 38 -4.11 19.62 8.39
CA GLU A 38 -4.03 18.37 7.61
C GLU A 38 -3.43 17.22 8.43
N ILE A 39 -2.40 17.49 9.24
CA ILE A 39 -1.82 16.50 10.15
C ILE A 39 -2.83 16.12 11.25
N GLU A 40 -3.52 17.09 11.83
CA GLU A 40 -4.53 16.85 12.87
C GLU A 40 -5.71 16.03 12.32
N LEU A 41 -6.16 16.33 11.10
CA LEU A 41 -7.19 15.58 10.39
C LEU A 41 -6.73 14.16 10.06
N ALA A 42 -5.55 14.01 9.46
CA ALA A 42 -4.99 12.70 9.13
C ALA A 42 -4.79 11.84 10.40
N LYS A 43 -4.34 12.46 11.50
CA LYS A 43 -4.22 11.78 12.79
C LYS A 43 -5.57 11.34 13.33
N ALA A 44 -6.61 12.17 13.21
CA ALA A 44 -7.96 11.82 13.62
C ALA A 44 -8.49 10.64 12.79
N GLU A 45 -8.34 10.68 11.46
CA GLU A 45 -8.79 9.61 10.56
C GLU A 45 -8.06 8.29 10.81
N ILE A 46 -6.73 8.33 10.95
CA ILE A 46 -5.93 7.14 11.27
C ILE A 46 -6.33 6.57 12.64
N THR A 47 -6.55 7.41 13.64
CA THR A 47 -6.96 7.00 14.98
C THR A 47 -8.35 6.35 14.97
N GLU A 48 -9.28 6.91 14.21
CA GLU A 48 -10.63 6.35 14.05
C GLU A 48 -10.56 4.98 13.35
N LYS A 49 -9.82 4.88 12.24
CA LYS A 49 -9.60 3.62 11.51
C LYS A 49 -8.93 2.57 12.39
N ALA A 50 -7.88 2.94 13.11
CA ALA A 50 -7.18 2.04 14.04
C ALA A 50 -8.11 1.56 15.16
N THR A 51 -8.91 2.46 15.74
CA THR A 51 -9.87 2.11 16.79
C THR A 51 -10.95 1.16 16.29
N LYS A 52 -11.50 1.41 15.10
CA LYS A 52 -12.47 0.51 14.45
C LYS A 52 -11.85 -0.85 14.18
N LEU A 53 -10.63 -0.90 13.67
CA LEU A 53 -9.89 -2.14 13.44
C LEU A 53 -9.66 -2.92 14.74
N VAL A 54 -9.21 -2.25 15.80
CA VAL A 54 -8.98 -2.88 17.11
C VAL A 54 -10.28 -3.43 17.70
N LYS A 55 -11.37 -2.66 17.68
CA LYS A 55 -12.69 -3.14 18.13
C LYS A 55 -13.14 -4.35 17.31
N GLY A 56 -13.01 -4.28 15.99
CA GLY A 56 -13.30 -5.39 15.08
C GLY A 56 -12.44 -6.62 15.37
N ALA A 57 -11.15 -6.44 15.65
CA ALA A 57 -10.23 -7.52 16.00
C ALA A 57 -10.60 -8.19 17.33
N ILE A 58 -11.01 -7.43 18.36
CA ILE A 58 -11.46 -7.98 19.64
C ILE A 58 -12.70 -8.85 19.45
N VAL A 59 -13.73 -8.32 18.78
CA VAL A 59 -14.98 -9.04 18.52
C VAL A 59 -14.71 -10.26 17.63
N GLY A 60 -13.90 -10.09 16.58
CA GLY A 60 -13.49 -11.17 15.68
C GLY A 60 -12.73 -12.27 16.40
N ALA A 61 -11.81 -11.92 17.30
CA ALA A 61 -11.08 -12.89 18.12
C ALA A 61 -12.01 -13.65 19.05
N ALA A 62 -12.93 -12.97 19.73
CA ALA A 62 -13.93 -13.62 20.58
C ALA A 62 -14.81 -14.59 19.78
N ALA A 63 -15.34 -14.16 18.63
CA ALA A 63 -16.10 -15.02 17.73
C ALA A 63 -15.27 -16.22 17.26
N GLY A 64 -14.01 -16.00 16.91
CA GLY A 64 -13.06 -17.05 16.53
C GLY A 64 -12.90 -18.11 17.62
N VAL A 65 -12.81 -17.72 18.89
CA VAL A 65 -12.76 -18.66 20.03
C VAL A 65 -14.04 -19.50 20.10
N PHE A 66 -15.22 -18.90 19.97
CA PHE A 66 -16.48 -19.64 19.98
C PHE A 66 -16.61 -20.62 18.81
N PHE A 67 -16.26 -20.21 17.59
CA PHE A 67 -16.28 -21.09 16.43
C PHE A 67 -15.26 -22.22 16.53
N LEU A 68 -14.05 -21.93 17.04
CA LEU A 68 -13.05 -22.95 17.29
C LEU A 68 -13.54 -23.96 18.33
N MET A 69 -14.13 -23.49 19.42
CA MET A 69 -14.71 -24.36 20.45
C MET A 69 -15.86 -25.20 19.89
N ALA A 70 -16.77 -24.61 19.13
CA ALA A 70 -17.86 -25.32 18.47
C ALA A 70 -17.32 -26.41 17.52
N LEU A 71 -16.30 -26.09 16.73
CA LEU A 71 -15.65 -27.06 15.84
C LEU A 71 -15.05 -28.24 16.64
N ILE A 72 -14.39 -27.97 17.77
CA ILE A 72 -13.84 -29.02 18.65
C ILE A 72 -14.97 -29.95 19.14
N PHE A 73 -16.08 -29.39 19.65
CA PHE A 73 -17.21 -30.20 20.11
C PHE A 73 -17.87 -31.00 18.99
N VAL A 74 -17.98 -30.44 17.78
CA VAL A 74 -18.48 -31.16 16.61
C VAL A 74 -17.57 -32.32 16.24
N LEU A 75 -16.25 -32.13 16.22
CA LEU A 75 -15.28 -33.19 15.93
C LEU A 75 -15.28 -34.30 16.99
N VAL A 76 -15.41 -33.94 18.27
CA VAL A 76 -15.61 -34.90 19.36
C VAL A 76 -16.93 -35.66 19.17
N GLY A 77 -18.01 -34.97 18.81
CA GLY A 77 -19.30 -35.57 18.50
C GLY A 77 -19.20 -36.57 17.34
N PHE A 78 -18.47 -36.24 16.28
CA PHE A 78 -18.20 -37.16 15.18
C PHE A 78 -17.35 -38.35 15.61
N ALA A 79 -16.34 -38.18 16.48
CA ALA A 79 -15.59 -39.31 17.02
C ALA A 79 -16.49 -40.29 17.79
N TRP A 80 -17.40 -39.78 18.62
CA TRP A 80 -18.42 -40.59 19.29
C TRP A 80 -19.38 -41.26 18.30
N LEU A 81 -19.81 -40.54 17.27
CA LEU A 81 -20.70 -41.07 16.24
C LEU A 81 -20.01 -42.19 15.45
N LEU A 82 -18.73 -42.03 15.10
CA LEU A 82 -17.94 -43.09 14.45
C LEU A 82 -17.87 -44.31 15.36
N TYR A 83 -17.54 -44.14 16.64
CA TYR A 83 -17.53 -45.25 17.59
C TYR A 83 -18.86 -46.01 17.62
N TYR A 84 -19.99 -45.30 17.62
CA TYR A 84 -21.33 -45.92 17.62
C TYR A 84 -21.54 -46.91 16.46
N TYR A 85 -20.94 -46.65 15.29
CA TYR A 85 -21.04 -47.52 14.12
C TYR A 85 -19.91 -48.55 14.00
N LEU A 86 -18.85 -48.45 14.82
CA LEU A 86 -17.77 -49.43 14.81
C LEU A 86 -18.16 -50.67 15.62
N PRO A 87 -17.98 -51.89 15.08
CA PRO A 87 -18.15 -53.11 15.86
C PRO A 87 -17.06 -53.20 16.94
N GLY A 88 -17.44 -53.39 18.20
CA GLY A 88 -16.48 -53.44 19.31
C GLY A 88 -17.14 -53.62 20.68
N SER A 89 -16.31 -53.78 21.71
CA SER A 89 -16.78 -53.79 23.10
C SER A 89 -17.06 -52.37 23.60
N GLN A 90 -17.82 -52.26 24.68
CA GLN A 90 -18.18 -50.96 25.29
C GLN A 90 -16.96 -50.12 25.72
N PHE A 91 -15.81 -50.77 25.87
CA PHE A 91 -14.54 -50.13 26.27
C PHE A 91 -13.67 -49.72 25.07
N ALA A 92 -14.18 -49.85 23.84
CA ALA A 92 -13.44 -49.61 22.60
C ALA A 92 -13.66 -48.22 21.97
N TYR A 93 -14.18 -47.25 22.74
CA TYR A 93 -14.54 -45.91 22.26
C TYR A 93 -13.37 -45.15 21.60
N PHE A 94 -12.14 -45.43 22.02
CA PHE A 94 -10.92 -44.83 21.46
C PHE A 94 -10.78 -45.04 19.95
N TRP A 95 -11.36 -46.10 19.37
CA TRP A 95 -11.31 -46.31 17.91
C TRP A 95 -12.08 -45.26 17.12
N GLY A 96 -13.18 -44.72 17.65
CA GLY A 96 -13.90 -43.62 17.00
C GLY A 96 -13.04 -42.34 16.95
N PHE A 97 -12.30 -42.06 18.02
CA PHE A 97 -11.36 -40.94 18.10
C PHE A 97 -10.15 -41.13 17.17
N PHE A 98 -9.57 -42.33 17.11
CA PHE A 98 -8.48 -42.61 16.18
C PHE A 98 -8.92 -42.55 14.72
N ALA A 99 -10.12 -43.04 14.39
CA ALA A 99 -10.67 -42.94 13.05
C ALA A 99 -10.90 -41.47 12.66
N MET A 100 -11.49 -40.66 13.54
CA MET A 100 -11.66 -39.22 13.30
C MET A 100 -10.31 -38.50 13.18
N GLY A 101 -9.34 -38.85 14.02
CA GLY A 101 -7.96 -38.34 13.93
C GLY A 101 -7.29 -38.67 12.60
N ALA A 102 -7.43 -39.90 12.11
CA ALA A 102 -6.91 -40.30 10.80
C ALA A 102 -7.56 -39.51 9.65
N ILE A 103 -8.88 -39.30 9.70
CA ILE A 103 -9.59 -38.46 8.72
C ILE A 103 -9.04 -37.03 8.74
N LEU A 104 -8.86 -36.42 9.91
CA LEU A 104 -8.31 -35.07 10.03
C LEU A 104 -6.88 -34.97 9.51
N VAL A 105 -6.03 -35.97 9.77
CA VAL A 105 -4.67 -36.03 9.21
C VAL A 105 -4.70 -36.10 7.69
N LEU A 106 -5.57 -36.93 7.11
CA LEU A 106 -5.72 -37.04 5.65
C LEU A 106 -6.20 -35.73 5.03
N LEU A 107 -7.24 -35.12 5.60
CA LEU A 107 -7.75 -33.82 5.13
C LEU A 107 -6.70 -32.72 5.30
N GLY A 108 -6.00 -32.70 6.42
CA GLY A 108 -4.92 -31.75 6.71
C GLY A 108 -3.74 -31.89 5.75
N ALA A 109 -3.34 -33.13 5.44
CA ALA A 109 -2.30 -33.41 4.44
C ALA A 109 -2.75 -32.93 3.05
N LEU A 110 -3.98 -33.22 2.63
CA LEU A 110 -4.50 -32.78 1.34
C LEU A 110 -4.57 -31.25 1.26
N ALA A 111 -5.13 -30.59 2.27
CA ALA A 111 -5.19 -29.13 2.34
C ALA A 111 -3.78 -28.51 2.34
N GLY A 112 -2.85 -29.07 3.10
CA GLY A 112 -1.45 -28.65 3.13
C GLY A 112 -0.76 -28.80 1.77
N LEU A 113 -1.00 -29.90 1.05
CA LEU A 113 -0.49 -30.10 -0.31
C LEU A 113 -1.07 -29.08 -1.31
N ILE A 114 -2.36 -28.77 -1.21
CA ILE A 114 -3.01 -27.75 -2.03
C ILE A 114 -2.40 -26.37 -1.73
N ALA A 115 -2.27 -26.02 -0.45
CA ALA A 115 -1.65 -24.77 -0.02
C ALA A 115 -0.20 -24.65 -0.50
N ALA A 116 0.62 -25.70 -0.33
CA ALA A 116 2.00 -25.73 -0.80
C ALA A 116 2.09 -25.55 -2.33
N LYS A 117 1.19 -26.18 -3.09
CA LYS A 117 1.10 -26.00 -4.55
C LYS A 117 0.69 -24.58 -4.93
N ALA A 118 -0.27 -24.00 -4.22
CA ALA A 118 -0.72 -22.63 -4.46
C ALA A 118 0.41 -21.63 -4.18
N VAL A 119 1.13 -21.78 -3.07
CA VAL A 119 2.30 -20.96 -2.74
C VAL A 119 3.38 -21.12 -3.80
N LYS A 120 3.76 -22.36 -4.16
CA LYS A 120 4.80 -22.60 -5.16
C LYS A 120 4.46 -22.06 -6.55
N ARG A 121 3.17 -21.97 -6.90
CA ARG A 121 2.68 -21.37 -8.17
C ARG A 121 2.56 -19.85 -8.09
N GLY A 122 2.17 -19.31 -6.94
CA GLY A 122 1.94 -17.90 -6.71
C GLY A 122 3.20 -17.13 -6.31
N SER A 123 4.28 -17.81 -5.92
CA SER A 123 5.60 -17.20 -5.78
C SER A 123 6.21 -17.04 -7.18
N PRO A 124 6.28 -15.83 -7.76
CA PRO A 124 7.03 -15.64 -8.99
C PRO A 124 8.46 -16.14 -8.76
N PRO A 125 9.06 -16.88 -9.72
CA PRO A 125 10.47 -17.22 -9.64
C PRO A 125 11.21 -15.92 -9.35
N VAL A 126 12.10 -15.94 -8.34
CA VAL A 126 12.87 -14.76 -7.92
C VAL A 126 13.29 -14.02 -9.19
N PRO A 127 12.92 -12.74 -9.39
CA PRO A 127 13.03 -12.10 -10.69
C PRO A 127 14.52 -11.92 -11.01
N SER A 128 15.11 -12.97 -11.59
CA SER A 128 16.55 -13.11 -11.76
C SER A 128 17.07 -12.00 -12.65
N MET A 129 16.28 -11.62 -13.66
CA MET A 129 16.53 -10.46 -14.51
C MET A 129 16.58 -9.15 -13.71
N ALA A 130 15.62 -8.89 -12.82
CA ALA A 130 15.61 -7.68 -12.01
C ALA A 130 16.77 -7.64 -11.00
N ILE A 131 17.16 -8.80 -10.46
CA ILE A 131 18.32 -8.92 -9.56
C ILE A 131 19.63 -8.75 -10.33
N GLU A 132 19.75 -9.31 -11.53
CA GLU A 132 20.91 -9.13 -12.40
C GLU A 132 21.07 -7.69 -12.86
N GLU A 133 19.97 -7.02 -13.23
CA GLU A 133 19.99 -5.59 -13.57
C GLU A 133 20.38 -4.73 -12.37
N ALA A 134 19.81 -4.99 -11.19
CA ALA A 134 20.20 -4.29 -9.96
C ALA A 134 21.68 -4.54 -9.60
N ARG A 135 22.21 -5.75 -9.84
CA ARG A 135 23.64 -6.07 -9.65
C ARG A 135 24.53 -5.30 -10.62
N LYS A 136 24.17 -5.25 -11.91
CA LYS A 136 24.91 -4.49 -12.93
C LYS A 136 24.94 -3.00 -12.62
N ILE A 137 23.82 -2.42 -12.16
CA ILE A 137 23.77 -1.01 -11.74
C ILE A 137 24.69 -0.76 -10.53
N ARG A 138 24.65 -1.65 -9.53
CA ARG A 138 25.52 -1.56 -8.36
C ARG A 138 27.00 -1.68 -8.74
N GLU A 139 27.34 -2.61 -9.62
CA GLU A 139 28.69 -2.79 -10.14
C GLU A 139 29.16 -1.54 -10.89
N ALA A 140 28.34 -0.96 -11.77
CA ALA A 140 28.67 0.28 -12.49
C ALA A 140 28.91 1.48 -11.55
N VAL A 141 28.12 1.60 -10.47
CA VAL A 141 28.31 2.63 -9.44
C VAL A 141 29.55 2.36 -8.59
N SER A 142 29.90 1.09 -8.35
CA SER A 142 31.07 0.70 -7.55
C SER A 142 32.37 0.70 -8.35
N SER A 143 32.30 0.54 -9.68
CA SER A 143 33.43 0.52 -10.60
C SER A 143 33.78 1.89 -11.17
N THR A 144 33.30 2.97 -10.54
CA THR A 144 33.82 4.32 -10.78
C THR A 144 34.87 4.65 -9.71
N PRO A 145 36.17 4.39 -9.93
CA PRO A 145 37.20 5.20 -9.31
C PRO A 145 37.08 6.62 -9.86
N ALA A 146 37.31 7.60 -9.00
CA ALA A 146 37.37 9.02 -9.31
C ALA A 146 38.28 9.30 -10.53
N ALA A 147 37.71 9.32 -11.73
CA ALA A 147 38.35 9.88 -12.91
C ALA A 147 37.89 11.34 -12.98
N GLY A 148 38.69 12.22 -12.39
CA GLY A 148 38.56 13.65 -12.54
C GLY A 148 38.57 14.06 -14.02
N GLY A 149 37.77 15.07 -14.33
CA GLY A 149 37.92 15.94 -15.50
C GLY A 149 37.75 15.26 -16.86
N ALA A 150 36.50 15.09 -17.32
CA ALA A 150 36.23 14.98 -18.76
C ALA A 150 34.95 15.76 -19.10
N THR A 151 35.13 16.74 -19.98
CA THR A 151 34.16 17.67 -20.56
C THR A 151 32.91 16.95 -21.11
N PRO A 152 31.69 17.51 -20.95
CA PRO A 152 30.49 16.90 -21.52
C PRO A 152 30.54 16.91 -23.06
N PRO A 153 30.10 15.84 -23.75
CA PRO A 153 30.05 15.81 -25.20
C PRO A 153 28.97 16.78 -25.73
N THR A 154 29.34 17.59 -26.71
CA THR A 154 28.44 18.49 -27.44
C THR A 154 27.41 17.70 -28.24
N PRO A 155 26.10 18.00 -28.15
CA PRO A 155 25.09 17.34 -28.98
C PRO A 155 25.20 17.80 -30.45
N PRO A 156 24.99 16.91 -31.43
CA PRO A 156 24.95 17.29 -32.84
C PRO A 156 23.70 18.13 -33.18
N PRO A 157 23.76 19.00 -34.20
CA PRO A 157 22.69 19.92 -34.53
C PRO A 157 21.44 19.18 -35.05
N ALA A 158 20.28 19.58 -34.53
CA ALA A 158 18.98 19.06 -34.93
C ALA A 158 18.74 19.27 -36.42
N ALA A 159 18.60 18.18 -37.17
CA ALA A 159 18.07 18.21 -38.53
C ALA A 159 16.54 18.22 -38.45
N HIS A 160 15.95 19.33 -38.87
CA HIS A 160 14.52 19.45 -39.16
C HIS A 160 14.13 18.42 -40.24
N ALA A 161 13.37 17.40 -39.85
CA ALA A 161 12.67 16.52 -40.78
C ALA A 161 11.16 16.76 -40.63
N SER A 162 10.65 17.63 -41.48
CA SER A 162 9.24 17.78 -41.81
C SER A 162 8.76 16.55 -42.59
N ALA A 163 7.80 15.79 -42.04
CA ALA A 163 7.04 14.79 -42.80
C ALA A 163 5.65 14.54 -42.17
N THR A 164 4.65 15.20 -42.76
CA THR A 164 3.26 14.84 -43.06
C THR A 164 2.42 13.97 -42.09
N PRO A 165 1.24 14.45 -41.63
CA PRO A 165 0.24 13.60 -40.97
C PRO A 165 -0.50 12.71 -42.00
N GLN A 166 -0.55 11.41 -41.73
CA GLN A 166 -1.34 10.42 -42.46
C GLN A 166 -2.83 10.52 -42.06
N PRO A 167 -3.80 10.49 -43.00
CA PRO A 167 -5.21 10.70 -42.68
C PRO A 167 -5.90 9.43 -42.16
N ALA A 168 -6.86 9.67 -41.27
CA ALA A 168 -7.71 8.71 -40.56
C ALA A 168 -8.54 7.80 -41.48
N ALA A 169 -8.62 6.52 -41.12
CA ALA A 169 -9.61 5.59 -41.65
C ALA A 169 -10.94 5.72 -40.90
N ALA A 170 -12.02 5.95 -41.64
CA ALA A 170 -13.41 6.00 -41.17
C ALA A 170 -13.99 4.57 -40.96
N PRO A 171 -15.11 4.42 -40.23
CA PRO A 171 -15.64 3.12 -39.81
C PRO A 171 -16.54 2.50 -40.88
N GLY A 172 -16.34 1.21 -41.14
CA GLY A 172 -17.23 0.39 -41.95
C GLY A 172 -18.42 -0.10 -41.13
N ALA A 173 -19.62 0.35 -41.50
CA ALA A 173 -20.86 -0.35 -41.27
C ALA A 173 -20.89 -1.60 -42.18
N GLU A 174 -21.53 -2.69 -41.74
CA GLU A 174 -22.51 -3.45 -42.53
C GLU A 174 -23.04 -4.70 -41.77
N SER A 175 -24.37 -4.82 -41.82
CA SER A 175 -25.30 -5.96 -41.60
C SER A 175 -25.22 -6.82 -40.34
#